data_AF-X1CPX9-F1
#
_entry.id   AF-X1CPX9-F1
#
_cell.length_a   1.000
_cell.length_b   1.000
_cell.length_c   1.000
_cell.angle_alpha   90.00
_cell.angle_beta   90.00
_cell.angle_gamma   90.00
#
_symmetry.space_group_name_H-M   'P 1'
#
loop_
_entity.id
_entity.type
_entity.pdbx_description
1 polymer ?
#
loop_
_entity_poly.entity_id
_entity_poly.type
_entity_poly.pdbx_seq_one_letter_code
_entity_poly.pdbx_strand_id
1 'polypeptide(L)'
;IVLPVLLVLFVHYLVVKRTWYDWLGGTAVERVSCFRGRAKPAFVALMSAVVLVLGTKATEFAIQGWLPCRLSLYRSMHSTAPYVTFLKQEQAKPVDYVTGLFNRYDVVVLCERMHPEASQWDFIYELIRDPRFSEHVGHVFTEYGQVGMQSYLDAFMATDGLTPSEVHERVVHIMRHFPVWPTWTNTNVYTYLTRLYELNQSLSPAKRIHHHFTDAPVNWAEITTVEQYQAYRRTLDDRDQQMAQTVIAEMGRLAKSQ
;
A
#
# COMPACT_ATOMS: atom_id res chain seq x y z
N ILE A 1 -23.33 -8.44 -17.45
CA ILE A 1 -23.64 -9.88 -17.25
C ILE A 1 -24.29 -10.15 -15.90
N VAL A 2 -23.88 -9.49 -14.81
CA VAL A 2 -24.44 -9.71 -13.45
C VAL A 2 -25.89 -9.22 -13.29
N LEU A 3 -26.24 -8.04 -13.83
CA LEU A 3 -27.59 -7.45 -13.69
C LEU A 3 -28.71 -8.31 -14.32
N PRO A 4 -28.54 -8.86 -15.54
CA PRO A 4 -29.52 -9.78 -16.12
C PRO A 4 -29.72 -11.05 -15.28
N VAL A 5 -28.65 -11.61 -14.70
CA VAL A 5 -28.72 -12.83 -13.88
C VAL A 5 -29.48 -12.57 -12.58
N LEU A 6 -29.20 -11.44 -11.91
CA LEU A 6 -29.93 -11.05 -10.69
C LEU A 6 -31.41 -10.77 -10.96
N LEU A 7 -31.74 -10.18 -12.11
CA LEU A 7 -33.13 -9.95 -12.51
C LEU A 7 -33.87 -11.27 -12.75
N VAL A 8 -33.23 -12.24 -13.41
CA VAL A 8 -33.80 -13.58 -13.64
C VAL A 8 -34.03 -14.32 -12.32
N LEU A 9 -33.05 -14.29 -11.41
CA LEU A 9 -33.18 -14.91 -10.08
C LEU A 9 -34.28 -14.25 -9.24
N PHE A 10 -34.44 -12.93 -9.35
CA PHE A 10 -35.50 -12.19 -8.67
C PHE A 10 -36.89 -12.50 -9.24
N VAL A 11 -37.04 -12.54 -10.56
CA VAL A 11 -38.30 -12.93 -11.23
C VAL A 11 -38.64 -14.38 -10.88
N HIS A 12 -37.67 -15.28 -10.90
CA HIS A 12 -37.85 -16.67 -10.47
C HIS A 12 -38.36 -16.76 -9.02
N TYR A 13 -37.74 -16.01 -8.09
CA TYR A 13 -38.21 -15.96 -6.71
C TYR A 13 -39.64 -15.40 -6.58
N LEU A 14 -39.99 -14.36 -7.35
CA LEU A 14 -41.33 -13.78 -7.31
C LEU A 14 -42.41 -14.76 -7.79
N VAL A 15 -42.10 -15.60 -8.78
CA VAL A 15 -43.02 -16.60 -9.36
C VAL A 15 -43.10 -17.84 -8.47
N VAL A 16 -41.96 -18.43 -8.13
CA VAL A 16 -41.89 -19.72 -7.43
C VAL A 16 -42.06 -19.56 -5.91
N LYS A 17 -41.86 -18.34 -5.40
CA LYS A 17 -41.83 -18.02 -3.95
C LYS A 17 -40.83 -18.89 -3.18
N ARG A 18 -39.79 -19.36 -3.86
CA ARG A 18 -38.66 -20.13 -3.32
C ARG A 18 -37.37 -19.56 -3.89
N THR A 19 -36.32 -19.57 -3.10
CA THR A 19 -35.00 -19.17 -3.60
C THR A 19 -34.39 -20.31 -4.40
N TRP A 20 -33.45 -19.99 -5.30
CA TRP A 20 -32.82 -20.98 -6.18
C TRP A 20 -32.00 -22.02 -5.40
N TYR A 21 -31.50 -21.67 -4.22
CA TYR A 21 -30.77 -22.59 -3.34
C TYR A 21 -31.70 -23.49 -2.51
N ASP A 22 -32.95 -23.08 -2.24
CA ASP A 22 -33.97 -23.98 -1.65
C ASP A 22 -34.32 -25.14 -2.60
N TRP A 23 -34.25 -24.88 -3.91
CA TRP A 23 -34.47 -25.91 -4.94
C TRP A 23 -33.30 -26.90 -5.04
N LEU A 24 -32.06 -26.42 -4.91
CA LEU A 24 -30.86 -27.27 -4.89
C LEU A 24 -30.71 -28.07 -3.58
N GLY A 25 -31.16 -27.50 -2.46
CA GLY A 25 -31.00 -28.11 -1.14
C GLY A 25 -32.05 -29.17 -0.77
N GLY A 26 -33.10 -29.37 -1.57
CA GLY A 26 -34.15 -30.37 -1.32
C GLY A 26 -34.95 -30.17 -0.02
N THR A 27 -34.81 -29.03 0.66
CA THR A 27 -35.42 -28.79 1.97
C THR A 27 -36.78 -28.10 1.83
N ALA A 28 -37.80 -28.67 2.46
CA ALA A 28 -39.12 -28.07 2.56
C ALA A 28 -39.24 -27.32 3.90
N VAL A 29 -39.18 -25.99 3.86
CA VAL A 29 -39.44 -25.16 5.04
C VAL A 29 -40.96 -25.03 5.23
N GLU A 30 -41.47 -25.50 6.38
CA GLU A 30 -42.86 -25.30 6.78
C GLU A 30 -43.16 -23.81 6.99
N ARG A 31 -44.25 -23.33 6.38
CA ARG A 31 -44.68 -21.94 6.52
C ARG A 31 -45.37 -21.74 7.86
N VAL A 32 -44.73 -21.01 8.77
CA VAL A 32 -45.44 -20.38 9.88
C VAL A 32 -46.28 -19.23 9.31
N SER A 33 -47.61 -19.33 9.43
CA SER A 33 -48.50 -18.25 9.01
C SER A 33 -48.40 -17.10 10.01
N CYS A 34 -47.70 -16.04 9.66
CA CYS A 34 -47.84 -14.78 10.39
C CYS A 34 -47.79 -13.57 9.45
N PHE A 35 -48.73 -12.66 9.68
CA PHE A 35 -48.93 -11.34 9.08
C PHE A 35 -49.39 -11.24 7.62
N ARG A 36 -50.72 -11.23 7.49
CA ARG A 36 -51.47 -10.61 6.38
C ARG A 36 -51.53 -9.09 6.61
N GLY A 37 -51.25 -8.32 5.55
CA GLY A 37 -51.72 -6.93 5.41
C GLY A 37 -50.64 -5.85 5.62
N ARG A 38 -50.38 -5.08 4.55
CA ARG A 38 -49.63 -3.80 4.50
C ARG A 38 -48.10 -3.79 4.70
N ALA A 39 -47.48 -4.77 5.33
CA ALA A 39 -46.00 -4.78 5.45
C ALA A 39 -45.26 -5.08 4.13
N LYS A 40 -45.90 -5.76 3.17
CA LYS A 40 -45.26 -6.18 1.91
C LYS A 40 -44.83 -5.04 0.99
N PRO A 41 -45.67 -4.05 0.64
CA PRO A 41 -45.22 -2.94 -0.20
C PRO A 41 -44.24 -2.03 0.54
N ALA A 42 -44.35 -1.88 1.86
CA ALA A 42 -43.39 -1.11 2.65
C ALA A 42 -42.02 -1.80 2.74
N PHE A 43 -41.98 -3.12 2.95
CA PHE A 43 -40.76 -3.91 2.93
C PHE A 43 -40.15 -3.98 1.53
N VAL A 44 -40.97 -4.13 0.48
CA VAL A 44 -40.48 -4.08 -0.90
C VAL A 44 -39.98 -2.68 -1.25
N ALA A 45 -40.65 -1.60 -0.86
CA ALA A 45 -40.18 -0.23 -1.07
C ALA A 45 -38.90 0.07 -0.27
N LEU A 46 -38.80 -0.42 0.97
CA LEU A 46 -37.60 -0.30 1.79
C LEU A 46 -36.45 -1.11 1.20
N MET A 47 -36.69 -2.34 0.76
CA MET A 47 -35.68 -3.17 0.08
C MET A 47 -35.32 -2.62 -1.29
N SER A 48 -36.25 -2.02 -2.04
CA SER A 48 -35.97 -1.33 -3.30
C SER A 48 -35.19 -0.04 -3.07
N ALA A 49 -35.47 0.71 -2.00
CA ALA A 49 -34.69 1.88 -1.60
C ALA A 49 -33.30 1.46 -1.11
N VAL A 50 -33.18 0.38 -0.34
CA VAL A 50 -31.91 -0.21 0.06
C VAL A 50 -31.17 -0.78 -1.14
N VAL A 51 -31.83 -1.36 -2.14
CA VAL A 51 -31.19 -1.83 -3.39
C VAL A 51 -30.91 -0.66 -4.35
N LEU A 52 -31.55 0.49 -4.25
CA LEU A 52 -31.16 1.71 -4.97
C LEU A 52 -30.02 2.45 -4.26
N VAL A 53 -30.00 2.49 -2.93
CA VAL A 53 -28.95 3.12 -2.10
C VAL A 53 -27.71 2.22 -2.02
N LEU A 54 -27.88 0.92 -1.80
CA LEU A 54 -26.83 -0.08 -1.98
C LEU A 54 -26.58 -0.35 -3.45
N GLY A 55 -27.51 -0.13 -4.36
CA GLY A 55 -27.26 -0.22 -5.80
C GLY A 55 -26.38 0.91 -6.28
N THR A 56 -26.53 2.12 -5.75
CA THR A 56 -25.64 3.28 -5.96
C THR A 56 -24.32 3.14 -5.18
N LYS A 57 -24.33 2.62 -3.94
CA LYS A 57 -23.11 2.32 -3.15
C LYS A 57 -22.35 1.07 -3.60
N ALA A 58 -23.03 0.07 -4.16
CA ALA A 58 -22.42 -1.15 -4.72
C ALA A 58 -22.16 -1.00 -6.21
N THR A 59 -22.78 -0.04 -6.92
CA THR A 59 -22.14 0.48 -8.15
C THR A 59 -20.93 1.34 -7.79
N GLU A 60 -20.91 2.13 -6.71
CA GLU A 60 -19.64 2.71 -6.22
C GLU A 60 -18.61 1.60 -5.93
N PHE A 61 -18.98 0.53 -5.22
CA PHE A 61 -18.06 -0.56 -4.88
C PHE A 61 -17.66 -1.46 -6.07
N ALA A 62 -18.59 -1.79 -6.97
CA ALA A 62 -18.34 -2.64 -8.15
C ALA A 62 -17.72 -1.86 -9.32
N ILE A 63 -17.98 -0.56 -9.45
CA ILE A 63 -17.31 0.31 -10.43
C ILE A 63 -15.93 0.72 -9.90
N GLN A 64 -15.73 0.93 -8.59
CA GLN A 64 -14.39 1.15 -8.01
C GLN A 64 -13.51 -0.10 -8.03
N GLY A 65 -14.08 -1.30 -7.97
CA GLY A 65 -13.30 -2.55 -8.05
C GLY A 65 -12.85 -2.94 -9.46
N TRP A 66 -13.43 -2.33 -10.51
CA TRP A 66 -13.16 -2.68 -11.92
C TRP A 66 -12.75 -1.49 -12.80
N LEU A 67 -12.78 -0.26 -12.28
CA LEU A 67 -12.04 0.83 -12.89
C LEU A 67 -10.55 0.56 -12.62
N PRO A 68 -9.71 0.36 -13.65
CA PRO A 68 -8.26 0.45 -13.45
C PRO A 68 -7.99 1.77 -12.74
N CYS A 69 -6.97 1.81 -11.88
CA CYS A 69 -6.57 2.84 -10.91
C CYS A 69 -6.53 4.33 -11.38
N ARG A 70 -7.08 4.68 -12.54
CA ARG A 70 -7.12 6.01 -13.15
C ARG A 70 -8.31 6.90 -12.77
N LEU A 71 -9.35 6.40 -12.08
CA LEU A 71 -10.55 7.19 -11.77
C LEU A 71 -11.00 7.15 -10.31
N SER A 72 -10.11 6.79 -9.37
CA SER A 72 -10.29 7.29 -8.02
C SER A 72 -10.12 8.80 -8.08
N LEU A 73 -11.24 9.52 -8.18
CA LEU A 73 -11.30 10.95 -7.95
C LEU A 73 -11.01 11.17 -6.46
N TYR A 74 -9.73 11.13 -6.10
CA TYR A 74 -9.26 11.69 -4.84
C TYR A 74 -9.62 13.17 -4.88
N ARG A 75 -10.74 13.52 -4.24
CA ARG A 75 -11.04 14.91 -3.91
C ARG A 75 -9.94 15.36 -2.96
N SER A 76 -8.89 15.97 -3.52
CA SER A 76 -8.07 16.88 -2.74
C SER A 76 -9.04 17.90 -2.14
N MET A 77 -9.16 17.95 -0.81
CA MET A 77 -10.03 18.93 -0.13
C MET A 77 -9.58 20.37 -0.42
N HIS A 78 -8.39 20.54 -1.00
CA HIS A 78 -7.83 21.80 -1.44
C HIS A 78 -7.74 21.89 -2.97
N SER A 79 -7.97 23.10 -3.50
CA SER A 79 -7.79 23.39 -4.93
C SER A 79 -6.39 22.99 -5.39
N THR A 80 -6.30 22.30 -6.54
CA THR A 80 -5.02 21.98 -7.17
C THR A 80 -4.44 23.16 -7.95
N ALA A 81 -5.21 24.25 -8.12
CA ALA A 81 -4.81 25.41 -8.93
C ALA A 81 -3.47 26.04 -8.49
N PRO A 82 -3.15 26.22 -7.19
CA PRO A 82 -1.85 26.75 -6.79
C PRO A 82 -0.67 25.90 -7.26
N TYR A 83 -0.78 24.57 -7.15
CA TYR A 83 0.26 23.64 -7.60
C TYR A 83 0.40 23.65 -9.13
N VAL A 84 -0.72 23.68 -9.86
CA VAL A 84 -0.70 23.79 -11.33
C VAL A 84 -0.06 25.10 -11.79
N THR A 85 -0.38 26.22 -11.13
CA THR A 85 0.24 27.52 -11.44
C THR A 85 1.74 27.48 -11.17
N PHE A 86 2.16 26.92 -10.04
CA PHE A 86 3.58 26.75 -9.70
C PHE A 86 4.32 25.91 -10.75
N LEU A 87 3.74 24.78 -11.18
CA LEU A 87 4.33 23.89 -12.18
C LEU A 87 4.40 24.49 -13.60
N LYS A 88 3.62 25.54 -13.89
CA LYS A 88 3.67 26.25 -15.18
C LYS A 88 4.77 27.32 -15.25
N GLN A 89 5.38 27.67 -14.12
CA GLN A 89 6.50 28.60 -14.06
C GLN A 89 7.81 27.85 -14.32
N GLU A 90 8.87 28.57 -14.68
CA GLU A 90 10.21 27.98 -14.73
C GLU A 90 10.66 27.65 -13.31
N GLN A 91 10.91 26.37 -13.05
CA GLN A 91 11.34 25.87 -11.76
C GLN A 91 12.67 25.13 -11.91
N ALA A 92 13.41 25.01 -10.81
CA ALA A 92 14.52 24.06 -10.73
C ALA A 92 14.01 22.64 -11.04
N LYS A 93 14.89 21.78 -11.58
CA LYS A 93 14.54 20.37 -11.75
C LYS A 93 14.22 19.75 -10.37
N PRO A 94 13.25 18.84 -10.26
CA PRO A 94 12.87 18.25 -8.98
C PRO A 94 14.06 17.65 -8.20
N VAL A 95 14.99 16.98 -8.88
CA VAL A 95 16.22 16.44 -8.25
C VAL A 95 17.10 17.57 -7.72
N ASP A 96 17.30 18.66 -8.48
CA ASP A 96 18.11 19.80 -8.03
C ASP A 96 17.49 20.49 -6.81
N TYR A 97 16.17 20.63 -6.79
CA TYR A 97 15.45 21.20 -5.67
C TYR A 97 15.65 20.35 -4.40
N VAL A 98 15.38 19.04 -4.46
CA VAL A 98 15.47 18.16 -3.30
C VAL A 98 16.91 18.03 -2.81
N THR A 99 17.87 17.80 -3.71
CA THR A 99 19.29 17.77 -3.35
C THR A 99 19.75 19.09 -2.72
N GLY A 100 19.25 20.22 -3.22
CA GLY A 100 19.55 21.54 -2.66
C GLY A 100 19.05 21.77 -1.23
N LEU A 101 18.02 21.04 -0.78
CA LEU A 101 17.52 21.13 0.61
C LEU A 101 18.55 20.62 1.62
N PHE A 102 19.39 19.66 1.25
CA PHE A 102 20.43 19.13 2.13
C PHE A 102 21.54 20.14 2.46
N ASN A 103 21.63 21.27 1.73
CA ASN A 103 22.51 22.38 2.11
C ASN A 103 22.07 23.09 3.40
N ARG A 104 20.84 22.83 3.87
CA ARG A 104 20.21 23.49 5.02
C ARG A 104 19.63 22.53 6.05
N TYR A 105 19.33 21.30 5.64
CA TYR A 105 18.61 20.33 6.44
C TYR A 105 19.33 19.00 6.41
N ASP A 106 19.56 18.41 7.59
CA ASP A 106 20.16 17.08 7.69
C ASP A 106 19.18 15.97 7.28
N VAL A 107 17.87 16.27 7.37
CA VAL A 107 16.78 15.33 7.04
C VAL A 107 15.79 16.02 6.12
N VAL A 108 15.52 15.37 4.99
CA VAL A 108 14.47 15.76 4.04
C VAL A 108 13.43 14.64 3.96
N VAL A 109 12.19 14.95 4.32
CA VAL A 109 11.09 13.98 4.32
C VAL A 109 10.31 14.10 3.03
N LEU A 110 10.19 12.99 2.30
CA LEU A 110 9.33 12.85 1.13
C LEU A 110 8.09 12.07 1.53
N CYS A 111 6.91 12.69 1.43
CA CYS A 111 5.64 12.01 1.67
C CYS A 111 5.09 11.45 0.37
N GLU A 112 4.63 10.20 0.40
CA GLU A 112 3.93 9.62 -0.72
C GLU A 112 2.50 10.13 -0.80
N ARG A 113 2.01 10.41 -2.02
CA ARG A 113 0.58 10.73 -2.22
C ARG A 113 -0.26 9.46 -2.22
N MET A 114 0.23 8.43 -2.89
CA MET A 114 -0.42 7.14 -3.02
C MET A 114 0.61 6.03 -3.08
N HIS A 115 0.48 5.11 -2.14
CA HIS A 115 1.29 3.91 -1.96
C HIS A 115 1.64 3.10 -3.24
N PRO A 116 0.71 2.82 -4.19
CA PRO A 116 1.01 2.02 -5.38
C PRO A 116 1.62 2.82 -6.54
N GLU A 117 1.78 4.14 -6.42
CA GLU A 117 2.16 4.99 -7.55
C GLU A 117 3.65 4.85 -7.89
N ALA A 118 3.95 4.14 -8.98
CA ALA A 118 5.32 3.86 -9.39
C ALA A 118 6.16 5.10 -9.77
N SER A 119 5.54 6.16 -10.31
CA SER A 119 6.25 7.38 -10.71
C SER A 119 6.93 8.09 -9.53
N GLN A 120 6.38 7.97 -8.31
CA GLN A 120 7.02 8.50 -7.10
C GLN A 120 8.32 7.74 -6.80
N TRP A 121 8.33 6.42 -6.98
CA TRP A 121 9.50 5.57 -6.80
C TRP A 121 10.53 5.74 -7.91
N ASP A 122 10.09 6.00 -9.14
CA ASP A 122 10.99 6.40 -10.22
C ASP A 122 11.69 7.71 -9.89
N PHE A 123 10.97 8.71 -9.35
CA PHE A 123 11.58 9.96 -8.89
C PHE A 123 12.54 9.76 -7.71
N ILE A 124 12.18 8.95 -6.70
CA ILE A 124 13.08 8.62 -5.59
C ILE A 124 14.35 7.95 -6.14
N TYR A 125 14.20 7.04 -7.11
CA TYR A 125 15.36 6.43 -7.77
C TYR A 125 16.20 7.47 -8.52
N GLU A 126 15.59 8.40 -9.26
CA GLU A 126 16.28 9.52 -9.93
C GLU A 126 17.07 10.40 -8.96
N LEU A 127 16.54 10.63 -7.76
CA LEU A 127 17.22 11.37 -6.70
C LEU A 127 18.46 10.61 -6.20
N ILE A 128 18.32 9.32 -5.87
CA ILE A 128 19.41 8.56 -5.24
C ILE A 128 20.51 8.18 -6.23
N ARG A 129 20.21 8.05 -7.53
CA ARG A 129 21.22 7.80 -8.56
C ARG A 129 22.03 9.04 -8.94
N ASP A 130 21.60 10.22 -8.52
CA ASP A 130 22.35 11.45 -8.73
C ASP A 130 23.68 11.37 -7.93
N PRO A 131 24.85 11.61 -8.55
CA PRO A 131 26.13 11.50 -7.84
C PRO A 131 26.23 12.35 -6.58
N ARG A 132 25.55 13.51 -6.54
CA ARG A 132 25.52 14.38 -5.36
C ARG A 132 24.89 13.68 -4.16
N PHE A 133 23.97 12.73 -4.38
CA PHE A 133 23.33 11.99 -3.31
C PHE A 133 24.33 11.03 -2.65
N SER A 134 25.04 10.20 -3.40
CA SER A 134 26.03 9.28 -2.81
C SER A 134 27.27 10.00 -2.27
N GLU A 135 27.55 11.22 -2.74
CA GLU A 135 28.69 12.02 -2.26
C GLU A 135 28.41 12.80 -0.98
N HIS A 136 27.17 13.22 -0.74
CA HIS A 136 26.84 14.14 0.35
C HIS A 136 25.73 13.66 1.28
N VAL A 137 24.90 12.70 0.85
CA VAL A 137 23.71 12.26 1.60
C VAL A 137 23.81 10.78 1.98
N GLY A 138 23.91 9.87 1.01
CA GLY A 138 24.23 8.44 1.21
C GLY A 138 23.19 7.59 1.94
N HIS A 139 22.16 8.16 2.57
CA HIS A 139 21.23 7.44 3.45
C HIS A 139 19.77 7.65 3.05
N VAL A 140 18.99 6.57 3.04
CA VAL A 140 17.55 6.58 2.77
C VAL A 140 16.82 5.84 3.89
N PHE A 141 15.78 6.46 4.45
CA PHE A 141 14.90 5.84 5.44
C PHE A 141 13.52 5.66 4.82
N THR A 142 12.89 4.50 5.01
CA THR A 142 11.52 4.30 4.52
C THR A 142 10.61 3.59 5.51
N GLU A 143 9.32 3.91 5.40
CA GLU A 143 8.21 3.17 6.01
C GLU A 143 8.11 1.74 5.47
N TYR A 144 8.71 1.45 4.32
CA TYR A 144 8.63 0.14 3.69
C TYR A 144 9.74 -0.78 4.18
N GLY A 145 9.34 -1.82 4.88
CA GLY A 145 10.25 -2.79 5.47
C GLY A 145 10.40 -2.55 6.97
N GLN A 146 10.50 -3.65 7.70
CA GLN A 146 10.54 -3.66 9.16
C GLN A 146 11.96 -3.79 9.69
N VAL A 147 12.19 -3.18 10.86
CA VAL A 147 13.51 -3.11 11.51
C VAL A 147 14.20 -4.46 11.72
N GLY A 148 13.43 -5.54 11.93
CA GLY A 148 13.97 -6.91 12.07
C GLY A 148 14.56 -7.50 10.79
N MET A 149 14.31 -6.90 9.63
CA MET A 149 14.93 -7.28 8.34
C MET A 149 16.17 -6.44 7.99
N GLN A 150 16.58 -5.49 8.83
CA GLN A 150 17.68 -4.57 8.51
C GLN A 150 19.00 -5.31 8.26
N SER A 151 19.37 -6.26 9.13
CA SER A 151 20.62 -7.03 8.97
C SER A 151 20.63 -7.88 7.70
N TYR A 152 19.47 -8.39 7.28
CA TYR A 152 19.31 -9.11 6.03
C TYR A 152 19.51 -8.18 4.82
N LEU A 153 18.91 -6.98 4.86
CA LEU A 153 19.09 -5.96 3.83
C LEU A 153 20.56 -5.53 3.73
N ASP A 154 21.22 -5.25 4.84
CA ASP A 154 22.62 -4.82 4.86
C ASP A 154 23.53 -5.88 4.23
N ALA A 155 23.34 -7.16 4.61
CA ALA A 155 24.08 -8.27 4.04
C ALA A 155 23.80 -8.45 2.54
N PHE A 156 22.53 -8.31 2.12
CA PHE A 156 22.16 -8.32 0.72
C PHE A 156 22.88 -7.21 -0.06
N MET A 157 22.81 -5.97 0.39
CA MET A 157 23.41 -4.81 -0.28
C MET A 157 24.94 -4.84 -0.30
N ALA A 158 25.57 -5.52 0.68
CA ALA A 158 27.01 -5.69 0.76
C ALA A 158 27.56 -6.84 -0.10
N THR A 159 26.73 -7.81 -0.48
CA THR A 159 27.20 -8.99 -1.23
C THR A 159 27.42 -8.63 -2.69
N ASP A 160 28.66 -8.80 -3.17
CA ASP A 160 29.00 -8.50 -4.56
C ASP A 160 28.66 -9.65 -5.51
N GLY A 161 28.34 -9.32 -6.76
CA GLY A 161 28.29 -10.31 -7.85
C GLY A 161 27.09 -11.26 -7.83
N LEU A 162 26.01 -10.93 -7.13
CA LEU A 162 24.77 -11.72 -7.16
C LEU A 162 24.18 -11.78 -8.57
N THR A 163 23.69 -12.96 -8.93
CA THR A 163 22.92 -13.17 -10.17
C THR A 163 21.54 -12.51 -10.07
N PRO A 164 20.86 -12.21 -11.20
CA PRO A 164 19.51 -11.66 -11.17
C PRO A 164 18.50 -12.52 -10.39
N SER A 165 18.63 -13.86 -10.44
CA SER A 165 17.78 -14.77 -9.67
C SER A 165 18.02 -14.64 -8.17
N GLU A 166 19.28 -14.49 -7.76
CA GLU A 166 19.66 -14.33 -6.36
C GLU A 166 19.23 -12.97 -5.79
N VAL A 167 19.25 -11.92 -6.61
CA VAL A 167 18.69 -10.61 -6.28
C VAL A 167 17.17 -10.72 -6.11
N HIS A 168 16.49 -11.38 -7.04
CA HIS A 168 15.04 -11.62 -6.98
C HIS A 168 14.64 -12.30 -5.67
N GLU A 169 15.27 -13.43 -5.33
CA GLU A 169 14.93 -14.19 -4.11
C GLU A 169 15.12 -13.34 -2.84
N ARG A 170 16.18 -12.54 -2.77
CA ARG A 170 16.44 -11.67 -1.60
C ARG A 170 15.39 -10.56 -1.47
N VAL A 171 15.02 -9.91 -2.56
CA VAL A 171 14.00 -8.86 -2.55
C VAL A 171 12.62 -9.45 -2.21
N VAL A 172 12.25 -10.60 -2.79
CA VAL A 172 11.00 -11.29 -2.46
C VAL A 172 10.97 -11.72 -1.00
N HIS A 173 12.09 -12.18 -0.45
CA HIS A 173 12.19 -12.53 0.96
C HIS A 173 11.91 -11.33 1.86
N ILE A 174 12.48 -10.15 1.57
CA ILE A 174 12.18 -8.90 2.28
C ILE A 174 10.68 -8.56 2.20
N MET A 175 10.09 -8.61 1.00
CA MET A 175 8.68 -8.25 0.80
C MET A 175 7.71 -9.16 1.55
N ARG A 176 8.02 -10.46 1.68
CA ARG A 176 7.23 -11.41 2.47
C ARG A 176 7.22 -11.09 3.97
N HIS A 177 8.16 -10.26 4.44
CA HIS A 177 8.27 -9.83 5.83
C HIS A 177 7.78 -8.40 6.05
N PHE A 178 7.06 -7.79 5.10
CA PHE A 178 6.47 -6.47 5.32
C PHE A 178 5.49 -6.50 6.50
N PRO A 179 5.54 -5.49 7.39
CA PRO A 179 4.75 -5.45 8.62
C PRO A 179 3.29 -5.06 8.39
N VAL A 180 3.03 -4.25 7.36
CA VAL A 180 1.69 -3.83 7.00
C VAL A 180 1.37 -4.38 5.62
N TRP A 181 0.20 -5.00 5.49
CA TRP A 181 -0.31 -5.67 4.29
C TRP A 181 0.49 -6.93 3.90
N PRO A 182 0.17 -8.09 4.52
CA PRO A 182 0.81 -9.38 4.23
C PRO A 182 0.84 -9.78 2.74
N THR A 183 0.00 -9.13 1.93
CA THR A 183 -0.09 -9.30 0.49
C THR A 183 0.13 -7.95 -0.20
N TRP A 184 1.33 -7.38 -0.12
CA TRP A 184 1.70 -6.23 -0.94
C TRP A 184 1.84 -6.64 -2.39
N THR A 185 0.87 -6.29 -3.23
CA THR A 185 0.83 -6.70 -4.64
C THR A 185 1.57 -5.74 -5.58
N ASN A 186 2.10 -4.63 -5.07
CA ASN A 186 2.75 -3.62 -5.91
C ASN A 186 4.23 -3.93 -6.10
N THR A 187 4.74 -3.66 -7.30
CA THR A 187 6.14 -3.92 -7.68
C THR A 187 7.07 -2.75 -7.37
N ASN A 188 6.56 -1.65 -6.82
CA ASN A 188 7.32 -0.43 -6.57
C ASN A 188 8.56 -0.68 -5.69
N VAL A 189 8.38 -1.27 -4.51
CA VAL A 189 9.50 -1.53 -3.59
C VAL A 189 10.41 -2.63 -4.15
N TYR A 190 9.85 -3.63 -4.83
CA TYR A 190 10.62 -4.65 -5.55
C TYR A 190 11.60 -3.99 -6.52
N THR A 191 11.06 -3.18 -7.44
CA THR A 191 11.82 -2.50 -8.48
C THR A 191 12.84 -1.55 -7.87
N TYR A 192 12.47 -0.81 -6.82
CA TYR A 192 13.38 0.08 -6.12
C TYR A 192 14.56 -0.67 -5.48
N LEU A 193 14.32 -1.74 -4.71
CA LEU A 193 15.39 -2.49 -4.04
C LEU A 193 16.31 -3.20 -5.04
N THR A 194 15.76 -3.73 -6.14
CA THR A 194 16.57 -4.30 -7.24
C THR A 194 17.47 -3.23 -7.86
N ARG A 195 16.92 -2.06 -8.20
CA ARG A 195 17.70 -0.96 -8.80
C ARG A 195 18.72 -0.37 -7.82
N LEU A 196 18.39 -0.28 -6.54
CA LEU A 196 19.31 0.17 -5.48
C LEU A 196 20.50 -0.78 -5.36
N TYR A 197 20.26 -2.09 -5.40
CA TYR A 197 21.34 -3.07 -5.42
C TYR A 197 22.24 -2.86 -6.65
N GLU A 198 21.67 -2.79 -7.85
CA GLU A 198 22.43 -2.55 -9.09
C GLU A 198 23.26 -1.25 -9.02
N LEU A 199 22.66 -0.18 -8.51
CA LEU A 199 23.35 1.10 -8.30
C LEU A 199 24.52 0.94 -7.31
N ASN A 200 24.30 0.31 -6.16
CA ASN A 200 25.35 0.08 -5.16
C ASN A 200 26.51 -0.77 -5.69
N GLN A 201 26.24 -1.72 -6.59
CA GLN A 201 27.28 -2.51 -7.25
C GLN A 201 28.10 -1.70 -8.25
N SER A 202 27.57 -0.60 -8.79
CA SER A 202 28.32 0.33 -9.64
C SER A 202 29.17 1.35 -8.87
N LEU A 203 28.95 1.47 -7.56
CA LEU A 203 29.62 2.42 -6.68
C LEU A 203 30.78 1.75 -5.92
N SER A 204 31.77 2.54 -5.53
CA SER A 204 32.79 2.06 -4.59
C SER A 204 32.15 1.75 -3.24
N PRO A 205 32.70 0.80 -2.45
CA PRO A 205 32.11 0.41 -1.16
C PRO A 205 31.80 1.59 -0.23
N ALA A 206 32.67 2.62 -0.21
CA ALA A 206 32.51 3.80 0.63
C ALA A 206 31.43 4.80 0.14
N LYS A 207 30.95 4.68 -1.10
CA LYS A 207 29.92 5.53 -1.69
C LYS A 207 28.57 4.81 -1.83
N ARG A 208 28.45 3.56 -1.39
CA ARG A 208 27.20 2.82 -1.45
C ARG A 208 26.12 3.54 -0.63
N ILE A 209 24.91 3.50 -1.15
CA ILE A 209 23.75 4.10 -0.52
C ILE A 209 23.20 3.09 0.49
N HIS A 210 23.03 3.56 1.72
CA HIS A 210 22.50 2.79 2.84
C HIS A 210 20.99 3.01 2.94
N HIS A 211 20.23 1.92 2.89
CA HIS A 211 18.79 1.96 3.08
C HIS A 211 18.42 1.41 4.46
N HIS A 212 17.53 2.13 5.14
CA HIS A 212 17.13 1.89 6.51
C HIS A 212 15.63 1.63 6.58
N PHE A 213 15.27 0.43 7.03
CA PHE A 213 13.92 0.06 7.39
C PHE A 213 13.56 0.66 8.74
N THR A 214 12.38 1.26 8.83
CA THR A 214 11.96 1.98 10.06
C THR A 214 10.71 1.40 10.70
N ASP A 215 9.97 0.55 9.99
CA ASP A 215 8.67 0.10 10.42
C ASP A 215 8.73 -1.00 11.49
N ALA A 216 7.63 -1.19 12.20
CA ALA A 216 7.49 -2.07 13.34
C ALA A 216 7.88 -3.51 13.01
N PRO A 217 8.56 -4.22 13.93
CA PRO A 217 8.96 -5.60 13.70
C PRO A 217 7.75 -6.54 13.63
N VAL A 218 7.80 -7.52 12.72
CA VAL A 218 6.81 -8.60 12.63
C VAL A 218 7.47 -9.94 12.40
N ASN A 219 6.91 -10.99 13.02
CA ASN A 219 7.20 -12.38 12.68
C ASN A 219 5.90 -13.08 12.28
N TRP A 220 5.64 -13.16 10.98
CA TRP A 220 4.43 -13.80 10.46
C TRP A 220 4.31 -15.28 10.82
N ALA A 221 5.44 -15.98 11.04
CA ALA A 221 5.42 -17.39 11.41
C ALA A 221 4.89 -17.64 12.83
N GLU A 222 4.96 -16.63 13.71
CA GLU A 222 4.46 -16.71 15.09
C GLU A 222 2.97 -16.32 15.20
N ILE A 223 2.43 -15.65 14.18
CA ILE A 223 1.04 -15.21 14.13
C ILE A 223 0.19 -16.29 13.46
N THR A 224 -0.41 -17.16 14.28
CA THR A 224 -1.23 -18.30 13.82
C THR A 224 -2.71 -18.19 14.20
N THR A 225 -3.07 -17.18 15.00
CA THR A 225 -4.42 -16.96 15.51
C THR A 225 -4.86 -15.51 15.30
N VAL A 226 -6.18 -15.28 15.34
CA VAL A 226 -6.77 -13.94 15.23
C VAL A 226 -6.32 -13.09 16.43
N GLU A 227 -6.26 -13.66 17.62
CA GLU A 227 -5.87 -12.98 18.85
C GLU A 227 -4.42 -12.47 18.78
N GLN A 228 -3.51 -13.29 18.26
CA GLN A 228 -2.12 -12.88 18.02
C GLN A 228 -2.02 -11.76 16.98
N TYR A 229 -2.79 -11.85 15.89
CA TYR A 229 -2.83 -10.78 14.90
C TYR A 229 -3.37 -9.47 15.50
N GLN A 230 -4.42 -9.54 16.31
CA GLN A 230 -4.96 -8.36 17.00
C GLN A 230 -3.98 -7.80 18.03
N ALA A 231 -3.22 -8.65 18.73
CA ALA A 231 -2.16 -8.21 19.63
C ALA A 231 -1.07 -7.46 18.85
N TYR A 232 -0.59 -8.01 17.75
CA TYR A 232 0.34 -7.34 16.83
C TYR A 232 -0.23 -6.01 16.33
N ARG A 233 -1.50 -5.96 15.92
CA ARG A 233 -2.10 -4.69 15.47
C ARG A 233 -2.08 -3.59 16.52
N ARG A 234 -2.22 -3.91 17.80
CA ARG A 234 -2.10 -2.93 18.90
C ARG A 234 -0.67 -2.42 19.07
N THR A 235 0.35 -3.19 18.70
CA THR A 235 1.73 -2.70 18.69
C THR A 235 1.99 -1.72 17.54
N LEU A 236 1.01 -1.43 16.68
CA LEU A 236 1.13 -0.42 15.62
C LEU A 236 0.45 0.90 15.99
N ASP A 237 -0.15 1.02 17.19
CA ASP A 237 -0.86 2.24 17.63
C ASP A 237 0.10 3.44 17.76
N ASP A 238 1.38 3.19 18.02
CA ASP A 238 2.46 4.19 18.09
C ASP A 238 3.51 4.03 16.97
N ARG A 239 3.11 3.45 15.82
CA ARG A 239 4.01 3.14 14.68
C ARG A 239 4.87 4.33 14.22
N ASP A 240 4.30 5.53 14.13
CA ASP A 240 5.06 6.73 13.74
C ASP A 240 6.16 7.06 14.76
N GLN A 241 5.89 6.87 16.05
CA GLN A 241 6.88 7.05 17.10
C GLN A 241 7.99 6.00 16.99
N GLN A 242 7.66 4.74 16.71
CA GLN A 242 8.65 3.69 16.50
C GLN A 242 9.55 3.99 15.30
N MET A 243 8.98 4.41 14.17
CA MET A 243 9.76 4.83 12.99
C MET A 243 10.68 6.01 13.32
N ALA A 244 10.15 7.03 13.99
CA ALA A 244 10.94 8.20 14.41
C ALA A 244 12.09 7.83 15.35
N GLN A 245 11.87 6.93 16.30
CA GLN A 245 12.91 6.45 17.21
C GLN A 245 14.03 5.73 16.46
N THR A 246 13.69 4.90 15.46
CA THR A 246 14.68 4.25 14.59
C THR A 246 15.52 5.27 13.83
N VAL A 247 14.88 6.27 13.20
CA VAL A 247 15.58 7.35 12.48
C VAL A 247 16.50 8.13 13.42
N ILE A 248 16.02 8.55 14.60
CA ILE A 248 16.81 9.31 15.58
C ILE A 248 18.02 8.48 16.04
N ALA A 249 17.82 7.20 16.33
CA ALA A 249 18.90 6.32 16.77
C ALA A 249 19.99 6.20 15.70
N GLU A 250 19.61 5.98 14.45
CA GLU A 250 20.57 5.83 13.35
C GLU A 250 21.28 7.16 13.03
N MET A 251 20.55 8.28 12.96
CA MET A 251 21.17 9.61 12.82
C MET A 251 22.18 9.88 13.94
N GLY A 252 21.86 9.47 15.18
CA GLY A 252 22.78 9.55 16.31
C GLY A 252 24.01 8.66 16.20
N ARG A 253 23.95 7.54 15.46
CA ARG A 253 25.13 6.71 15.13
C ARG A 253 25.98 7.37 14.04
N LEU A 254 25.35 7.87 12.98
CA LEU A 254 26.02 8.53 11.86
C LEU A 254 26.81 9.77 12.31
N ALA A 255 26.22 10.57 13.19
CA ALA A 255 26.88 11.74 13.78
C ALA A 255 28.13 11.41 14.62
N LYS A 256 28.27 10.16 15.11
CA LYS A 256 29.45 9.70 15.87
C LYS A 256 30.52 9.06 14.99
N SER A 257 30.18 8.67 13.76
CA SER A 257 31.10 8.04 12.81
C SER A 257 31.81 9.03 11.90
N GLN A 258 31.43 10.31 11.93
CA GLN A 258 32.10 11.42 11.25
C GLN A 258 33.19 12.02 12.14
#